data_AF-A0A235BVB5-F1
#
_entry.id   AF-A0A235BVB5-F1
#
_cell.length_a   1.000
_cell.length_b   1.000
_cell.length_c   1.000
_cell.angle_alpha   90.00
_cell.angle_beta   90.00
_cell.angle_gamma   90.00
#
_symmetry.space_group_name_H-M   'P 1'
#
loop_
_entity.id
_entity.type
_entity.pdbx_description
1 polymer ?
#
loop_
_entity_poly.entity_id
_entity_poly.type
_entity_poly.pdbx_seq_one_letter_code
_entity_poly.pdbx_strand_id
1 'polypeptide(L)'
;MNDIVVEFRLGRLVWTLLVTFYFLVFFWNFFLDAVPVHVVLPLLFAYALVLWLAVEYYLGSPFFQSGIVRCSSLWRGVFAFFVYPFLGYVAADFIWWHWTQIPVPIVITGILGMVLFGIGIYIRLETLFAFAKLAAGRGRKGSRRSLPERKFVSLRFQRISRHPRYFATFVQLVGAALVFRSWGGLALVFGIGLPLILLQVRYEDQELRHVLRSEYNRYANQVPSFLPKFR
;
A
#
# COMPACT_ATOMS: atom_id res chain seq x y z
N MET A 1 6.16 10.87 -15.20
CA MET A 1 6.25 9.42 -14.95
C MET A 1 7.55 9.15 -14.23
N ASN A 2 7.49 8.52 -13.06
CA ASN A 2 8.70 8.01 -12.39
C ASN A 2 9.14 6.75 -13.14
N ASP A 3 10.45 6.59 -13.32
CA ASP A 3 10.99 5.39 -13.94
C ASP A 3 10.81 4.23 -12.96
N ILE A 4 9.90 3.29 -13.25
CA ILE A 4 9.90 1.99 -12.57
C ILE A 4 11.19 1.32 -13.02
N VAL A 5 12.21 1.43 -12.18
CA VAL A 5 13.53 0.89 -12.48
C VAL A 5 13.48 -0.62 -12.25
N VAL A 6 13.35 -1.37 -13.34
CA VAL A 6 13.48 -2.84 -13.35
C VAL A 6 14.97 -3.26 -13.45
N GLU A 7 15.89 -2.30 -13.52
CA GLU A 7 17.32 -2.60 -13.53
C GLU A 7 17.77 -3.15 -12.17
N PHE A 8 18.44 -4.29 -12.22
CA PHE A 8 19.04 -4.91 -11.04
C PHE A 8 20.09 -3.97 -10.44
N ARG A 9 19.85 -3.51 -9.22
CA ARG A 9 20.77 -2.66 -8.46
C ARG A 9 21.30 -3.42 -7.26
N LEU A 10 22.49 -4.00 -7.39
CA LEU A 10 23.10 -4.82 -6.34
C LEU A 10 23.19 -4.09 -4.99
N GLY A 11 23.68 -2.85 -4.97
CA GLY A 11 23.77 -2.06 -3.74
C GLY A 11 22.41 -1.84 -3.07
N ARG A 12 21.35 -1.58 -3.86
CA ARG A 12 19.98 -1.46 -3.34
C ARG A 12 19.47 -2.80 -2.79
N LEU A 13 19.76 -3.90 -3.48
CA LEU A 13 19.36 -5.24 -3.03
C LEU A 13 20.00 -5.56 -1.68
N VAL A 14 21.32 -5.42 -1.57
CA VAL A 14 22.07 -5.67 -0.33
C VAL A 14 21.53 -4.83 0.81
N TRP A 15 21.34 -3.52 0.60
CA TRP A 15 20.74 -2.63 1.60
C TRP A 15 19.34 -3.10 2.03
N THR A 16 18.49 -3.46 1.05
CA THR A 16 17.14 -3.95 1.32
C THR A 16 17.16 -5.21 2.16
N LEU A 17 18.03 -6.18 1.83
CA LEU A 17 18.16 -7.43 2.58
C LEU A 17 18.64 -7.21 4.01
N LEU A 18 19.66 -6.37 4.21
CA LEU A 18 20.19 -6.05 5.53
C LEU A 18 19.14 -5.35 6.41
N VAL A 19 18.46 -4.33 5.87
CA VAL A 19 17.41 -3.60 6.59
C VAL A 19 16.22 -4.51 6.90
N THR A 20 15.82 -5.36 5.94
CA THR A 20 14.75 -6.34 6.14
C THR A 20 15.11 -7.30 7.28
N PHE A 21 16.30 -7.89 7.23
CA PHE A 21 16.78 -8.80 8.28
C PHE A 21 16.79 -8.13 9.66
N TYR A 22 17.33 -6.91 9.74
CA TYR A 22 17.31 -6.13 10.97
C TYR A 22 15.90 -5.96 11.54
N PHE A 23 14.93 -5.54 10.71
CA PHE A 23 13.56 -5.35 11.20
C PHE A 23 12.85 -6.64 11.59
N LEU A 24 13.13 -7.76 10.91
CA LEU A 24 12.59 -9.07 11.30
C LEU A 24 13.09 -9.50 12.69
N VAL A 25 14.38 -9.31 12.97
CA VAL A 25 14.95 -9.58 14.29
C VAL A 25 14.44 -8.59 15.35
N PHE A 26 14.35 -7.30 14.99
CA PHE A 26 13.80 -6.28 15.88
C PHE A 26 12.37 -6.61 16.31
N PHE A 27 11.46 -6.88 15.37
CA PHE A 27 10.07 -7.18 15.70
C PHE A 27 9.90 -8.51 16.45
N TRP A 28 10.76 -9.50 16.18
CA TRP A 28 10.81 -10.74 16.96
C TRP A 28 11.04 -10.44 18.44
N ASN A 29 12.14 -9.76 18.75
CA ASN A 29 12.50 -9.44 20.13
C ASN A 29 11.48 -8.51 20.78
N PHE A 30 11.02 -7.49 20.05
CA PHE A 30 10.07 -6.51 20.56
C PHE A 30 8.73 -7.15 20.94
N PHE A 31 8.11 -7.97 20.09
CA PHE A 31 6.80 -8.55 20.41
C PHE A 31 6.88 -9.72 21.40
N LEU A 32 7.99 -10.46 21.43
CA LEU A 32 8.21 -11.48 22.46
C LEU A 32 8.28 -10.86 23.86
N ASP A 33 8.95 -9.72 24.00
CA ASP A 33 9.07 -9.01 25.26
C ASP A 33 7.75 -8.28 25.63
N ALA A 34 7.18 -7.55 24.67
CA ALA A 34 6.04 -6.68 24.93
C ALA A 34 4.71 -7.42 25.15
N VAL A 35 4.46 -8.52 24.42
CA VAL A 35 3.16 -9.23 24.42
C VAL A 35 3.34 -10.76 24.27
N PRO A 36 4.07 -11.42 25.19
CA PRO A 36 4.47 -12.83 25.04
C PRO A 36 3.30 -13.79 24.79
N VAL A 37 2.15 -13.55 25.44
CA VAL A 37 0.96 -14.40 25.32
C VAL A 37 0.25 -14.26 23.96
N HIS A 38 0.41 -13.12 23.29
CA HIS A 38 -0.30 -12.78 22.05
C HIS A 38 0.65 -12.49 20.88
N VAL A 39 1.92 -12.91 21.00
CA VAL A 39 3.01 -12.56 20.08
C VAL A 39 2.73 -12.89 18.61
N VAL A 40 2.06 -14.02 18.35
CA VAL A 40 1.99 -14.63 17.01
C VAL A 40 1.39 -13.69 15.96
N LEU A 41 0.21 -13.11 16.22
CA LEU A 41 -0.50 -12.31 15.22
C LEU A 41 0.19 -10.96 14.92
N PRO A 42 0.56 -10.13 15.93
CA PRO A 42 1.34 -8.92 15.71
C PRO A 42 2.67 -9.16 15.00
N LEU A 43 3.36 -10.25 15.35
CA LEU A 43 4.64 -10.60 14.74
C LEU A 43 4.48 -11.00 13.26
N LEU A 44 3.51 -11.87 12.95
CA LEU A 44 3.22 -12.26 11.56
C LEU A 44 2.82 -11.05 10.72
N PHE A 45 2.02 -10.13 11.28
CA PHE A 45 1.70 -8.86 10.64
C PHE A 45 2.95 -8.03 10.36
N ALA A 46 3.82 -7.85 11.36
CA ALA A 46 5.04 -7.05 11.21
C ALA A 46 5.99 -7.66 10.17
N TYR A 47 6.11 -8.99 10.12
CA TYR A 47 6.88 -9.70 9.10
C TYR A 47 6.30 -9.49 7.71
N ALA A 48 4.98 -9.65 7.56
CA ALA A 48 4.30 -9.40 6.28
C ALA A 48 4.49 -7.94 5.83
N LEU A 49 4.37 -6.98 6.74
CA LEU A 49 4.59 -5.55 6.50
C LEU A 49 6.03 -5.29 6.02
N VAL A 50 7.03 -5.78 6.74
CA VAL A 50 8.46 -5.57 6.42
C VAL A 50 8.81 -6.19 5.07
N LEU A 51 8.41 -7.44 4.82
CA LEU A 51 8.69 -8.13 3.56
C LEU A 51 8.00 -7.45 2.37
N TRP A 52 6.75 -7.03 2.53
CA TRP A 52 6.05 -6.29 1.48
C TRP A 52 6.71 -4.92 1.21
N LEU A 53 7.06 -4.16 2.26
CA LEU A 53 7.76 -2.88 2.12
C LEU A 53 9.14 -3.05 1.45
N ALA A 54 9.85 -4.13 1.75
CA ALA A 54 11.13 -4.47 1.12
C ALA A 54 10.99 -4.66 -0.39
N VAL A 55 9.95 -5.38 -0.84
CA VAL A 55 9.67 -5.59 -2.27
C VAL A 55 9.30 -4.28 -2.96
N GLU A 56 8.38 -3.50 -2.38
CA GLU A 56 7.97 -2.18 -2.91
C GLU A 56 9.16 -1.22 -3.00
N TYR A 57 9.98 -1.18 -1.94
CA TYR A 57 11.19 -0.38 -1.90
C TYR A 57 12.15 -0.79 -3.00
N TYR A 58 12.47 -2.07 -3.12
CA TYR A 58 13.46 -2.55 -4.10
C TYR A 58 13.06 -2.19 -5.53
N LEU A 59 11.78 -2.35 -5.86
CA LEU A 59 11.21 -2.06 -7.18
C LEU A 59 11.00 -0.56 -7.46
N GLY A 60 11.38 0.32 -6.52
CA GLY A 60 11.31 1.77 -6.72
C GLY A 60 9.90 2.33 -6.74
N SER A 61 8.94 1.58 -6.21
CA SER A 61 7.57 2.05 -6.09
C SER A 61 7.48 3.06 -4.93
N PRO A 62 7.03 4.30 -5.17
CA PRO A 62 6.81 5.25 -4.08
C PRO A 62 5.78 4.66 -3.11
N PHE A 63 6.19 4.51 -1.84
CA PHE A 63 5.32 4.02 -0.78
C PHE A 63 3.99 4.79 -0.78
N PHE A 64 2.89 4.05 -0.73
CA PHE A 64 1.53 4.59 -0.67
C PHE A 64 1.05 5.39 -1.88
N GLN A 65 1.73 5.27 -3.03
CA GLN A 65 1.26 5.86 -4.28
C GLN A 65 1.13 4.81 -5.38
N SER A 66 0.51 5.20 -6.49
CA SER A 66 0.29 4.30 -7.63
C SER A 66 1.59 3.97 -8.37
N GLY A 67 2.52 4.93 -8.43
CA GLY A 67 3.75 4.90 -9.25
C GLY A 67 3.56 5.34 -10.70
N ILE A 68 2.34 5.71 -11.12
CA ILE A 68 2.02 6.05 -12.52
C ILE A 68 2.37 7.51 -12.82
N VAL A 69 1.93 8.40 -11.93
CA VAL A 69 2.11 9.85 -12.04
C VAL A 69 3.36 10.29 -11.27
N ARG A 70 3.92 11.47 -11.59
CA ARG A 70 4.99 12.04 -10.78
C ARG A 70 4.49 12.26 -9.35
N CYS A 71 5.23 11.67 -8.41
CA CYS A 71 4.98 11.84 -6.99
C CYS A 71 5.12 13.32 -6.60
N SER A 72 4.08 13.90 -6.01
CA SER A 72 4.22 15.13 -5.23
C SER A 72 4.91 14.80 -3.90
N SER A 73 6.03 15.47 -3.61
CA SER A 73 6.76 15.29 -2.36
C SER A 73 5.91 15.65 -1.14
N LEU A 74 5.06 16.68 -1.27
CA LEU A 74 4.14 17.11 -0.22
C LEU A 74 3.17 15.99 0.15
N TRP A 75 2.44 15.47 -0.84
CA TRP A 75 1.44 14.42 -0.60
C TRP A 75 2.06 13.14 -0.06
N ARG A 76 3.26 12.79 -0.52
CA ARG A 76 4.02 11.66 0.04
C ARG A 76 4.36 11.89 1.51
N GLY A 77 4.80 13.09 1.86
CA GLY A 77 5.10 13.49 3.25
C GLY A 77 3.87 13.42 4.13
N VAL A 78 2.74 14.00 3.70
CA VAL A 78 1.47 13.96 4.43
C VAL A 78 1.01 12.53 4.66
N PHE A 79 1.06 11.68 3.63
CA PHE A 79 0.64 10.28 3.76
C PHE A 79 1.55 9.48 4.69
N ALA A 80 2.87 9.68 4.59
CA ALA A 80 3.83 9.06 5.50
C ALA A 80 3.61 9.51 6.95
N PHE A 81 3.35 10.80 7.16
CA PHE A 81 3.07 11.38 8.47
C PHE A 81 1.74 10.88 9.07
N PHE A 82 0.82 10.40 8.25
CA PHE A 82 -0.36 9.68 8.75
C PHE A 82 -0.05 8.21 9.04
N VAL A 83 0.50 7.47 8.07
CA VAL A 83 0.62 6.00 8.16
C VAL A 83 1.58 5.55 9.26
N TYR A 84 2.76 6.18 9.38
CA TYR A 84 3.74 5.71 10.37
C TYR A 84 3.27 5.96 11.82
N PRO A 85 2.75 7.16 12.18
CA PRO A 85 2.13 7.36 13.48
C PRO A 85 0.88 6.51 13.68
N PHE A 86 0.09 6.25 12.64
CA PHE A 86 -1.05 5.32 12.73
C PHE A 86 -0.61 3.91 13.15
N LEU A 87 0.44 3.36 12.52
CA LEU A 87 0.99 2.05 12.88
C LEU A 87 1.55 2.03 14.30
N GLY A 88 2.25 3.10 14.70
CA GLY A 88 2.73 3.28 16.06
C GLY A 88 1.59 3.36 17.07
N TYR A 89 0.52 4.10 16.76
CA TYR A 89 -0.66 4.23 17.59
C TYR A 89 -1.36 2.89 17.81
N VAL A 90 -1.66 2.13 16.75
CA VAL A 90 -2.39 0.85 16.93
C VAL A 90 -1.55 -0.18 17.69
N ALA A 91 -0.23 -0.21 17.47
CA ALA A 91 0.67 -1.06 18.25
C ALA A 91 0.75 -0.61 19.71
N ALA A 92 0.88 0.69 19.97
CA ALA A 92 0.97 1.23 21.31
C ALA A 92 -0.32 1.09 22.11
N ASP A 93 -1.47 1.28 21.46
CA ASP A 93 -2.78 1.03 22.05
C ASP A 93 -2.96 -0.45 22.39
N PHE A 94 -2.47 -1.35 21.54
CA PHE A 94 -2.54 -2.78 21.80
C PHE A 94 -1.63 -3.26 22.93
N ILE A 95 -0.43 -2.69 23.05
CA ILE A 95 0.59 -3.15 24.01
C ILE A 95 0.44 -2.45 25.37
N TRP A 96 0.21 -1.13 25.39
CA TRP A 96 0.35 -0.32 26.61
C TRP A 96 -0.93 0.41 27.03
N TRP A 97 -1.60 1.09 26.10
CA TRP A 97 -2.68 2.01 26.50
C TRP A 97 -4.02 1.32 26.70
N HIS A 98 -4.34 0.37 25.83
CA HIS A 98 -5.60 -0.35 25.80
C HIS A 98 -6.86 0.54 25.77
N TRP A 99 -6.75 1.78 25.28
CA TRP A 99 -7.83 2.76 25.30
C TRP A 99 -8.94 2.41 24.30
N THR A 100 -8.56 1.84 23.15
CA THR A 100 -9.49 1.67 22.03
C THR A 100 -9.63 0.22 21.57
N GLN A 101 -9.55 -0.72 22.52
CA GLN A 101 -9.61 -2.14 22.23
C GLN A 101 -11.03 -2.60 21.90
N ILE A 102 -11.18 -3.36 20.83
CA ILE A 102 -12.42 -4.02 20.42
C ILE A 102 -12.67 -5.19 21.38
N PRO A 103 -13.87 -5.32 21.99
CA PRO A 103 -14.21 -6.38 22.94
C PRO A 103 -14.49 -7.73 22.25
N VAL A 104 -13.66 -8.12 21.29
CA VAL A 104 -13.71 -9.39 20.54
C VAL A 104 -12.34 -10.07 20.65
N PRO A 105 -12.26 -11.41 20.79
CA PRO A 105 -10.98 -12.12 20.90
C PRO A 105 -10.01 -11.79 19.76
N ILE A 106 -8.73 -11.63 20.11
CA ILE A 106 -7.66 -11.27 19.16
C ILE A 106 -7.54 -12.25 18.00
N VAL A 107 -7.81 -13.53 18.22
CA VAL A 107 -7.74 -14.54 17.17
C VAL A 107 -8.74 -14.22 16.05
N ILE A 108 -9.95 -13.75 16.40
CA ILE A 108 -11.00 -13.44 15.42
C ILE A 108 -10.64 -12.15 14.66
N THR A 109 -10.43 -11.05 15.38
CA THR A 109 -10.14 -9.76 14.74
C THR A 109 -8.80 -9.81 14.01
N GLY A 110 -7.81 -10.51 14.57
CA GLY A 110 -6.47 -10.57 14.04
C GLY A 110 -6.33 -11.48 12.83
N ILE A 111 -7.02 -12.63 12.77
CA ILE A 111 -7.10 -13.40 11.53
C ILE A 111 -7.80 -12.60 10.44
N LEU A 112 -8.93 -11.95 10.76
CA LEU A 112 -9.63 -11.10 9.80
C LEU A 112 -8.72 -9.95 9.31
N GLY A 113 -8.01 -9.30 10.24
CA GLY A 113 -7.05 -8.24 9.94
C GLY A 113 -5.91 -8.71 9.03
N MET A 114 -5.34 -9.88 9.31
CA MET A 114 -4.31 -10.51 8.48
C MET A 114 -4.80 -10.84 7.07
N VAL A 115 -6.03 -11.36 6.95
CA VAL A 115 -6.64 -11.64 5.65
C VAL A 115 -6.82 -10.35 4.84
N LEU A 116 -7.38 -9.29 5.45
CA LEU A 116 -7.52 -8.00 4.77
C LEU A 116 -6.17 -7.41 4.38
N PHE A 117 -5.19 -7.43 5.30
CA PHE A 117 -3.85 -6.92 5.03
C PHE A 117 -3.18 -7.69 3.87
N GLY A 118 -3.31 -9.02 3.86
CA GLY A 118 -2.82 -9.90 2.81
C GLY A 118 -3.48 -9.65 1.45
N ILE A 119 -4.81 -9.44 1.42
CA ILE A 119 -5.53 -9.04 0.20
C ILE A 119 -4.97 -7.72 -0.34
N GLY A 120 -4.72 -6.75 0.56
CA GLY A 120 -4.12 -5.49 0.19
C GLY A 120 -2.70 -5.63 -0.38
N ILE A 121 -1.84 -6.44 0.25
CA ILE A 121 -0.51 -6.78 -0.28
C ILE A 121 -0.64 -7.38 -1.67
N TYR A 122 -1.52 -8.36 -1.85
CA TYR A 122 -1.72 -9.05 -3.13
C TYR A 122 -2.10 -8.07 -4.25
N ILE A 123 -3.10 -7.20 -4.03
CA ILE A 123 -3.53 -6.22 -5.04
C ILE A 123 -2.40 -5.25 -5.36
N ARG A 124 -1.65 -4.78 -4.35
CA ARG A 124 -0.53 -3.85 -4.56
C ARG A 124 0.62 -4.48 -5.34
N LEU A 125 1.00 -5.71 -5.01
CA LEU A 125 2.08 -6.41 -5.69
C LEU A 125 1.69 -6.82 -7.11
N GLU A 126 0.47 -7.33 -7.31
CA GLU A 126 -0.02 -7.68 -8.66
C GLU A 126 0.04 -6.46 -9.58
N THR A 127 -0.51 -5.32 -9.14
CA THR A 127 -0.53 -4.10 -9.93
C THR A 127 0.88 -3.54 -10.17
N LEU A 128 1.77 -3.63 -9.18
CA LEU A 128 3.18 -3.27 -9.33
C LEU A 128 3.89 -4.14 -10.37
N PHE A 129 3.74 -5.47 -10.30
CA PHE A 129 4.35 -6.38 -11.26
C PHE A 129 3.74 -6.22 -12.66
N ALA A 130 2.44 -5.94 -12.75
CA ALA A 130 1.78 -5.62 -14.01
C ALA A 130 2.39 -4.36 -14.66
N PHE A 131 2.62 -3.30 -13.87
CA PHE A 131 3.30 -2.09 -14.35
C PHE A 131 4.77 -2.35 -14.71
N ALA A 132 5.49 -3.12 -13.89
CA ALA A 132 6.88 -3.48 -14.17
C ALA A 132 7.01 -4.28 -15.47
N LYS A 133 6.11 -5.25 -15.73
CA LYS A 133 6.06 -6.01 -16.99
C LYS A 133 5.78 -5.10 -18.20
N LEU A 134 4.84 -4.17 -18.06
CA LEU A 134 4.56 -3.18 -19.11
C LEU A 134 5.76 -2.27 -19.38
N ALA A 135 6.52 -1.92 -18.34
CA ALA A 135 7.74 -1.13 -18.47
C ALA A 135 8.89 -1.93 -19.12
N ALA A 136 9.10 -3.19 -18.71
CA ALA A 136 10.19 -4.04 -19.20
C ALA A 136 10.00 -4.48 -20.67
N GLY A 137 8.75 -4.64 -21.13
CA GLY A 137 8.44 -4.92 -22.54
C GLY A 137 8.81 -3.78 -23.50
N ARG A 138 9.27 -2.62 -23.00
CA ARG A 138 9.83 -1.52 -23.79
C ARG A 138 11.35 -1.55 -23.71
N GLY A 139 11.98 -2.19 -24.69
CA GLY A 139 13.42 -2.14 -24.86
C GLY A 139 13.96 -0.70 -24.90
N ARG A 140 15.25 -0.59 -24.58
CA ARG A 140 16.19 0.56 -24.43
C ARG A 140 16.13 1.72 -25.46
N LYS A 141 15.17 1.78 -26.37
CA LYS A 141 15.05 2.85 -27.38
C LYS A 141 14.30 4.05 -26.82
N GLY A 142 15.07 5.00 -26.27
CA GLY A 142 14.98 6.47 -26.27
C GLY A 142 13.67 7.26 -26.41
N SER A 143 12.48 6.66 -26.52
CA SER A 143 11.24 7.38 -26.74
C SER A 143 10.54 7.70 -25.41
N ARG A 144 10.62 8.98 -25.08
CA ARG A 144 9.91 9.71 -24.03
C ARG A 144 8.48 9.18 -23.77
N ARG A 145 8.30 8.63 -22.56
CA ARG A 145 7.15 8.82 -21.64
C ARG A 145 5.72 8.86 -22.21
N SER A 146 5.10 7.70 -22.37
CA SER A 146 3.65 7.50 -22.10
C SER A 146 3.39 5.99 -22.05
N LEU A 147 2.82 5.41 -20.99
CA LEU A 147 2.40 3.98 -21.00
C LEU A 147 1.50 3.75 -22.23
N PRO A 148 1.58 2.62 -22.97
CA PRO A 148 0.63 2.38 -24.06
C PRO A 148 -0.77 2.38 -23.46
N GLU A 149 -1.54 3.43 -23.75
CA GLU A 149 -2.71 3.87 -23.00
C GLU A 149 -3.81 2.78 -22.98
N ARG A 150 -3.94 2.06 -24.10
CA ARG A 150 -4.80 0.86 -24.24
C ARG A 150 -4.38 -0.32 -23.36
N LYS A 151 -3.08 -0.51 -23.09
CA LYS A 151 -2.59 -1.61 -22.25
C LYS A 151 -2.78 -1.31 -20.76
N PHE A 152 -2.71 -0.05 -20.34
CA PHE A 152 -2.93 0.35 -18.95
C PHE A 152 -4.37 0.09 -18.48
N VAL A 153 -5.35 0.51 -19.27
CA VAL A 153 -6.79 0.28 -18.99
C VAL A 153 -7.15 -1.20 -19.06
N SER A 154 -6.36 -2.00 -19.77
CA SER A 154 -6.61 -3.43 -19.92
C SER A 154 -6.17 -4.29 -18.74
N LEU A 155 -5.43 -3.75 -17.77
CA LEU A 155 -4.95 -4.53 -16.61
C LEU A 155 -6.11 -4.95 -15.71
N ARG A 156 -5.98 -6.13 -15.08
CA ARG A 156 -7.07 -6.80 -14.35
C ARG A 156 -7.72 -5.89 -13.30
N PHE A 157 -6.94 -5.33 -12.37
CA PHE A 157 -7.50 -4.47 -11.32
C PHE A 157 -7.90 -3.08 -11.81
N GLN A 158 -7.28 -2.59 -12.87
CA GLN A 158 -7.58 -1.29 -13.48
C GLN A 158 -8.92 -1.32 -14.22
N ARG A 159 -9.42 -2.50 -14.61
CA ARG A 159 -10.79 -2.66 -15.11
C ARG A 159 -11.84 -2.55 -14.00
N ILE A 160 -11.47 -2.84 -12.76
CA ILE A 160 -12.39 -2.93 -11.62
C ILE A 160 -12.44 -1.61 -10.85
N SER A 161 -11.28 -0.99 -10.64
CA SER A 161 -11.11 0.31 -9.98
C SER A 161 -10.00 1.09 -10.67
N ARG A 162 -10.16 2.41 -10.84
CA ARG A 162 -9.10 3.24 -11.43
C ARG A 162 -7.85 3.30 -10.55
N HIS A 163 -8.03 3.18 -9.24
CA HIS A 163 -7.02 3.37 -8.21
C HIS A 163 -6.89 2.16 -7.28
N PRO A 164 -6.60 0.95 -7.79
CA PRO A 164 -6.65 -0.26 -6.98
C PRO A 164 -5.55 -0.30 -5.91
N ARG A 165 -4.42 0.39 -6.14
CA ARG A 165 -3.33 0.49 -5.14
C ARG A 165 -3.72 1.33 -3.93
N TYR A 166 -4.53 2.38 -4.14
CA TYR A 166 -5.07 3.20 -3.07
C TYR A 166 -6.17 2.48 -2.29
N PHE A 167 -7.05 1.78 -3.01
CA PHE A 167 -8.03 0.90 -2.37
C PHE A 167 -7.33 -0.17 -1.52
N ALA A 168 -6.30 -0.81 -2.06
CA ALA A 168 -5.51 -1.79 -1.32
C ALA A 168 -4.81 -1.19 -0.09
N THR A 169 -4.29 0.03 -0.17
CA THR A 169 -3.73 0.73 1.01
C THR A 169 -4.80 1.00 2.07
N PHE A 170 -6.01 1.40 1.68
CA PHE A 170 -7.13 1.53 2.62
C PHE A 170 -7.44 0.20 3.31
N VAL A 171 -7.56 -0.89 2.54
CA VAL A 171 -7.79 -2.24 3.08
C VAL A 171 -6.66 -2.69 4.01
N GLN A 172 -5.40 -2.37 3.70
CA GLN A 172 -4.25 -2.63 4.57
C GLN A 172 -4.35 -1.89 5.89
N LEU A 173 -4.74 -0.61 5.89
CA LEU A 173 -4.88 0.17 7.11
C LEU A 173 -6.01 -0.38 8.00
N VAL A 174 -7.15 -0.76 7.41
CA VAL A 174 -8.22 -1.46 8.13
C VAL A 174 -7.71 -2.78 8.70
N GLY A 175 -6.99 -3.57 7.90
CA GLY A 175 -6.38 -4.83 8.33
C GLY A 175 -5.45 -4.65 9.53
N ALA A 176 -4.57 -3.65 9.49
CA ALA A 176 -3.66 -3.31 10.58
C ALA A 176 -4.42 -2.95 11.87
N ALA A 177 -5.46 -2.11 11.79
CA ALA A 177 -6.27 -1.77 12.96
C ALA A 177 -6.93 -3.01 13.59
N LEU A 178 -7.40 -3.96 12.77
CA LEU A 178 -8.04 -5.19 13.27
C LEU A 178 -7.05 -6.20 13.86
N VAL A 179 -5.82 -6.30 13.30
CA VAL A 179 -4.72 -7.10 13.90
C VAL A 179 -4.47 -6.69 15.35
N PHE A 180 -4.45 -5.37 15.59
CA PHE A 180 -4.21 -4.79 16.90
C PHE A 180 -5.49 -4.49 17.68
N ARG A 181 -6.64 -5.06 17.27
CA ARG A 181 -7.95 -4.90 17.93
C ARG A 181 -8.34 -3.44 18.18
N SER A 182 -7.92 -2.47 17.38
CA SER A 182 -8.09 -1.05 17.68
C SER A 182 -9.29 -0.44 16.95
N TRP A 183 -10.39 -0.17 17.66
CA TRP A 183 -11.52 0.62 17.11
C TRP A 183 -11.12 2.08 16.90
N GLY A 184 -10.20 2.61 17.71
CA GLY A 184 -9.61 3.94 17.51
C GLY A 184 -8.80 3.99 16.23
N GLY A 185 -8.07 2.92 15.91
CA GLY A 185 -7.39 2.73 14.65
C GLY A 185 -8.38 2.77 13.48
N LEU A 186 -9.50 2.05 13.57
CA LEU A 186 -10.56 2.12 12.57
C LEU A 186 -11.10 3.56 12.43
N ALA A 187 -11.38 4.24 13.53
CA ALA A 187 -11.84 5.63 13.51
C ALA A 187 -10.83 6.56 12.81
N LEU A 188 -9.52 6.41 13.05
CA LEU A 188 -8.48 7.16 12.36
C LEU A 188 -8.43 6.84 10.86
N VAL A 189 -8.58 5.57 10.49
CA VAL A 189 -8.61 5.15 9.08
C VAL A 189 -9.81 5.74 8.36
N PHE A 190 -11.01 5.69 8.93
CA PHE A 190 -12.20 6.25 8.29
C PHE A 190 -12.27 7.78 8.36
N GLY A 191 -11.84 8.38 9.47
CA GLY A 191 -11.93 9.81 9.72
C GLY A 191 -10.82 10.64 9.07
N ILE A 192 -9.61 10.09 8.94
CA ILE A 192 -8.45 10.80 8.38
C ILE A 192 -7.86 10.05 7.18
N GLY A 193 -7.61 8.76 7.32
CA GLY A 193 -6.96 7.95 6.29
C GLY A 193 -7.72 7.93 4.96
N LEU A 194 -9.02 7.65 5.00
CA LEU A 194 -9.87 7.59 3.82
C LEU A 194 -9.98 8.96 3.12
N PRO A 195 -10.28 10.08 3.81
CA PRO A 195 -10.21 11.40 3.20
C PRO A 195 -8.87 11.70 2.54
N LEU A 196 -7.73 11.41 3.20
CA LEU A 196 -6.40 11.61 2.62
C LEU A 196 -6.19 10.78 1.36
N ILE A 197 -6.61 9.51 1.36
CA ILE A 197 -6.55 8.64 0.19
C ILE A 197 -7.40 9.19 -0.95
N LEU A 198 -8.63 9.66 -0.67
CA LEU A 198 -9.53 10.20 -1.69
C LEU A 198 -8.99 11.53 -2.28
N LEU A 199 -8.38 12.38 -1.47
CA LEU A 199 -7.70 13.60 -1.95
C LEU A 199 -6.55 13.25 -2.88
N GLN A 200 -5.74 12.26 -2.51
CA GLN A 200 -4.64 11.78 -3.34
C GLN A 200 -5.14 11.17 -4.67
N VAL A 201 -6.21 10.39 -4.62
CA VAL A 201 -6.88 9.85 -5.81
C VAL A 201 -7.36 10.95 -6.73
N ARG A 202 -7.95 12.03 -6.19
CA ARG A 202 -8.39 13.19 -6.98
C ARG A 202 -7.22 13.92 -7.62
N TYR A 203 -6.12 14.13 -6.88
CA TYR A 203 -4.90 14.72 -7.42
C TYR A 203 -4.34 13.87 -8.57
N GLU A 204 -4.26 12.56 -8.38
CA GLU A 204 -3.76 11.67 -9.42
C GLU A 204 -4.69 11.62 -10.64
N ASP A 205 -6.01 11.65 -10.43
CA ASP A 205 -7.00 11.74 -11.49
C ASP A 205 -6.82 13.02 -12.34
N GLN A 206 -6.51 14.16 -11.71
CA GLN A 206 -6.23 15.41 -12.43
C GLN A 206 -4.98 15.29 -13.30
N GLU A 207 -3.90 14.78 -12.74
CA GLU A 207 -2.65 14.57 -13.48
C GLU A 207 -2.83 13.57 -14.63
N LEU A 208 -3.58 12.49 -14.41
CA LEU A 208 -3.90 11.51 -15.46
C LEU A 208 -4.74 12.13 -16.57
N ARG A 209 -5.67 13.06 -16.27
CA ARG A 209 -6.41 13.82 -17.30
C ARG A 209 -5.47 14.65 -18.17
N HIS A 210 -4.46 15.27 -17.58
CA HIS A 210 -3.49 16.06 -18.34
C HIS A 210 -2.64 15.19 -19.29
N VAL A 211 -2.31 13.97 -18.86
CA VAL A 211 -1.50 13.03 -19.65
C VAL A 211 -2.32 12.34 -20.75
N LEU A 212 -3.52 11.83 -20.42
CA LEU A 212 -4.32 10.95 -21.28
C LEU A 212 -5.49 11.65 -21.99
N ARG A 213 -5.76 12.92 -21.66
CA ARG A 213 -6.78 13.80 -22.30
C ARG A 213 -8.14 13.12 -22.51
N SER A 214 -8.60 13.00 -23.75
CA SER A 214 -9.93 12.50 -24.10
C SER A 214 -10.13 11.00 -23.81
N GLU A 215 -9.05 10.20 -23.81
CA GLU A 215 -9.11 8.78 -23.48
C GLU A 215 -9.38 8.55 -22.00
N TYR A 216 -8.85 9.43 -21.15
CA TYR A 216 -9.13 9.38 -19.71
C TYR A 216 -10.62 9.51 -19.42
N ASN A 217 -11.30 10.45 -20.07
CA ASN A 217 -12.73 10.65 -19.84
C ASN A 217 -13.54 9.40 -20.23
N ARG A 218 -13.16 8.75 -21.33
CA ARG A 218 -13.77 7.47 -21.74
C ARG A 218 -13.55 6.38 -20.69
N TYR A 219 -12.33 6.25 -20.17
CA TYR A 219 -12.00 5.30 -19.11
C TYR A 219 -12.72 5.61 -17.79
N ALA A 220 -12.75 6.87 -17.38
CA ALA A 220 -13.38 7.34 -16.14
C ALA A 220 -14.91 7.14 -16.14
N ASN A 221 -15.54 7.15 -17.32
CA ASN A 221 -16.96 6.83 -17.47
C ASN A 221 -17.26 5.32 -17.35
N GLN A 222 -16.27 4.46 -17.59
CA GLN A 222 -16.44 3.00 -17.56
C GLN A 222 -16.06 2.39 -16.22
N VAL A 223 -15.06 2.97 -15.53
CA VAL A 223 -14.47 2.40 -14.32
C VAL A 223 -14.59 3.36 -13.13
N PRO A 224 -15.09 2.90 -11.97
CA PRO A 224 -15.21 3.73 -10.77
C PRO A 224 -13.83 4.20 -10.26
N SER A 225 -13.80 5.34 -9.58
CA SER A 225 -12.55 5.94 -9.10
C SER A 225 -11.86 5.08 -8.04
N PHE A 226 -12.58 4.73 -6.96
CA PHE A 226 -12.00 4.09 -5.78
C PHE A 226 -12.60 2.71 -5.47
N LEU A 227 -13.91 2.63 -5.21
CA LEU A 227 -14.56 1.38 -4.87
C LEU A 227 -14.64 0.45 -6.09
N PRO A 228 -14.19 -0.81 -5.98
CA PRO A 228 -14.23 -1.77 -7.08
C PRO A 228 -15.67 -2.07 -7.49
N LYS A 229 -15.96 -2.05 -8.81
CA LYS A 229 -17.21 -2.60 -9.35
C LYS A 229 -16.93 -3.98 -9.92
N PHE A 230 -17.41 -5.00 -9.23
CA PHE A 230 -17.47 -6.35 -9.78
C PHE A 230 -18.65 -6.38 -10.77
N ARG A 231 -18.34 -6.57 -12.05
CA ARG A 231 -19.31 -6.85 -13.11
C ARG A 231 -19.37 -8.34 -13.34
#